data_AF-A0A352EY15-F1
#
_entry.id   AF-A0A352EY15-F1
#
_cell.length_a   1.000
_cell.length_b   1.000
_cell.length_c   1.000
_cell.angle_alpha   90.00
_cell.angle_beta   90.00
_cell.angle_gamma   90.00
#
_symmetry.space_group_name_H-M   'P 1'
#
loop_
_entity.id
_entity.type
_entity.pdbx_description
1 polymer ?
#
loop_
_entity_poly.entity_id
_entity_poly.type
_entity_poly.pdbx_seq_one_letter_code
_entity_poly.pdbx_strand_id
1 'polypeptide(L)'
;MNGEFIENEMPLLHSLLSKLGLSRTKAERHPIRVFLLDDDQRRHRWFAARFKGDQVDIAVTVERALQMLSTNAYDAIFLDHDLHPEHYHAPSSDDERTGYAIALWLAANPEVQRASTIMVHTRNADGAMRMVEELRRAGRTADYVPFPMLAERIKHYWAR
;
A
#
# COMPACT_ATOMS: atom_id res chain seq x y z
N MET A 1 -22.15 62.78 28.58
CA MET A 1 -21.60 61.89 29.62
C MET A 1 -22.54 60.69 29.68
N ASN A 2 -22.20 59.47 29.28
CA ASN A 2 -20.91 58.79 29.27
C ASN A 2 -20.80 57.85 28.06
N GLY A 3 -19.58 57.74 27.53
CA GLY A 3 -19.22 56.87 26.42
C GLY A 3 -18.97 55.43 26.86
N GLU A 4 -18.92 54.58 25.83
CA GLU A 4 -18.65 53.15 25.83
C GLU A 4 -17.33 52.77 26.50
N PHE A 5 -17.32 51.61 27.15
CA PHE A 5 -16.13 50.74 27.22
C PHE A 5 -16.56 49.30 26.99
N ILE A 6 -16.14 48.78 25.85
CA ILE A 6 -16.11 47.37 25.48
C ILE A 6 -14.86 46.78 26.15
N GLU A 7 -15.00 45.79 27.03
CA GLU A 7 -13.87 44.96 27.44
C GLU A 7 -14.03 43.53 26.92
N ASN A 8 -13.14 43.22 25.98
CA ASN A 8 -12.86 41.91 25.40
C ASN A 8 -12.32 40.96 26.48
N GLU A 9 -13.15 40.05 26.97
CA GLU A 9 -12.72 38.80 27.59
C GLU A 9 -13.02 37.66 26.59
N MET A 10 -12.13 36.84 26.05
CA MET A 10 -10.70 36.64 26.20
C MET A 10 -10.19 35.84 24.95
N PRO A 11 -9.19 36.30 24.20
CA PRO A 11 -8.50 35.46 23.21
C PRO A 11 -7.40 34.58 23.85
N LEU A 12 -7.13 34.74 25.15
CA LEU A 12 -5.97 34.15 25.83
C LEU A 12 -6.17 32.71 26.31
N LEU A 13 -7.39 32.31 26.71
CA LEU A 13 -7.65 30.93 27.15
C LEU A 13 -7.55 29.92 26.00
N HIS A 14 -7.94 30.31 24.79
CA HIS A 14 -7.86 29.45 23.60
C HIS A 14 -6.42 29.21 23.13
N SER A 15 -5.52 30.17 23.39
CA SER A 15 -4.09 30.07 23.08
C SER A 15 -3.33 29.21 24.11
N LEU A 16 -3.79 29.17 25.36
CA LEU A 16 -3.17 28.33 26.39
C LEU A 16 -3.50 26.85 26.21
N LEU A 17 -4.73 26.52 25.81
CA LEU A 17 -5.18 25.14 25.56
C LEU A 17 -4.49 24.49 24.35
N SER A 18 -4.13 25.28 23.33
CA SER A 18 -3.34 24.81 22.19
C SER A 18 -1.87 24.59 22.52
N LYS A 19 -1.28 25.40 23.42
CA LYS A 19 0.10 25.23 23.92
C LYS A 19 0.28 24.07 24.90
N LEU A 20 -0.79 23.64 25.58
CA LEU A 20 -0.77 22.52 26.53
C LEU A 20 -0.93 21.13 25.87
N GLY A 21 -0.97 21.05 24.53
CA GLY A 21 -1.01 19.76 23.81
C GLY A 21 -2.26 18.92 24.07
N LEU A 22 -3.32 19.51 24.65
CA LEU A 22 -4.55 18.83 25.01
C LEU A 22 -5.57 18.76 23.86
N SER A 23 -5.28 19.38 22.72
CA SER A 23 -5.95 19.05 21.48
C SER A 23 -5.10 18.07 20.69
N ARG A 24 -5.18 16.79 21.07
CA ARG A 24 -5.00 15.72 20.07
C ARG A 24 -6.21 15.82 19.14
N THR A 25 -6.21 16.80 18.24
CA THR A 25 -6.87 16.58 16.95
C THR A 25 -6.20 15.35 16.40
N LYS A 26 -6.89 14.21 16.51
CA LYS A 26 -6.50 12.97 15.87
C LYS A 26 -6.45 13.32 14.40
N ALA A 27 -5.27 13.66 13.89
CA ALA A 27 -5.09 14.07 12.51
C ALA A 27 -5.68 12.95 11.66
N GLU A 28 -6.82 13.22 11.03
CA GLU A 28 -7.48 12.22 10.22
C GLU A 28 -6.53 11.92 9.07
N ARG A 29 -5.98 10.71 9.03
CA ARG A 29 -5.10 10.30 7.94
C ARG A 29 -5.92 10.36 6.65
N HIS A 30 -5.37 10.98 5.62
CA HIS A 30 -5.98 10.89 4.30
C HIS A 30 -6.07 9.41 3.88
N PRO A 31 -7.24 8.97 3.38
CA PRO A 31 -7.38 7.62 2.81
C PRO A 31 -6.33 7.40 1.73
N ILE A 32 -5.67 6.26 1.78
CA ILE A 32 -4.72 5.85 0.74
C ILE A 32 -5.41 4.93 -0.26
N ARG A 33 -4.76 4.70 -1.39
CA ARG A 33 -5.16 3.69 -2.36
C ARG A 33 -4.14 2.57 -2.43
N VAL A 34 -4.62 1.35 -2.23
CA VAL A 34 -3.83 0.13 -2.22
C VAL A 34 -4.21 -0.75 -3.40
N PHE A 35 -3.21 -1.27 -4.10
CA PHE A 35 -3.37 -2.31 -5.09
C PHE A 35 -2.93 -3.66 -4.53
N LEU A 36 -3.71 -4.70 -4.78
CA LEU A 36 -3.40 -6.09 -4.42
C LEU A 36 -3.49 -6.97 -5.66
N LEU A 37 -2.42 -7.71 -5.94
CA LEU A 37 -2.41 -8.83 -6.88
C LEU A 37 -2.36 -10.14 -6.09
N ASP A 38 -3.47 -10.87 -6.07
CA ASP A 38 -3.65 -12.05 -5.23
C ASP A 38 -4.85 -12.86 -5.76
N ASP A 39 -4.81 -14.19 -5.70
CA ASP A 39 -5.90 -15.08 -6.13
C ASP A 39 -6.74 -15.66 -4.96
N ASP A 40 -6.25 -15.54 -3.73
CA ASP A 40 -6.88 -16.13 -2.54
C ASP A 40 -7.88 -15.15 -1.91
N GLN A 41 -9.16 -15.50 -2.04
CA GLN A 41 -10.28 -14.79 -1.46
C GLN A 41 -10.18 -14.58 0.06
N ARG A 42 -9.47 -15.44 0.79
CA ARG A 42 -9.21 -15.26 2.24
C ARG A 42 -8.26 -14.08 2.47
N ARG A 43 -7.20 -13.96 1.67
CA ARG A 43 -6.26 -12.83 1.73
C ARG A 43 -6.94 -11.55 1.30
N HIS A 44 -7.83 -11.57 0.29
CA HIS A 44 -8.64 -10.41 -0.10
C HIS A 44 -9.46 -9.85 1.06
N ARG A 45 -10.19 -10.72 1.79
CA ARG A 45 -10.97 -10.29 2.96
C ARG A 45 -10.09 -9.73 4.06
N TRP A 46 -8.91 -10.32 4.28
CA TRP A 46 -7.95 -9.81 5.25
C TRP A 46 -7.46 -8.41 4.88
N PHE A 47 -7.13 -8.17 3.61
CA PHE A 47 -6.70 -6.85 3.12
C PHE A 47 -7.83 -5.81 3.26
N ALA A 48 -9.05 -6.14 2.84
CA ALA A 48 -10.20 -5.25 2.98
C ALA A 48 -10.48 -4.88 4.45
N ALA A 49 -10.35 -5.84 5.38
CA ALA A 49 -10.47 -5.56 6.81
C ALA A 49 -9.31 -4.72 7.35
N ARG A 50 -8.09 -4.94 6.86
CA ARG A 50 -6.88 -4.23 7.30
C ARG A 50 -6.89 -2.77 6.87
N PHE A 51 -7.30 -2.51 5.64
CA PHE A 51 -7.34 -1.19 5.00
C PHE A 51 -8.76 -0.59 5.07
N LYS A 52 -9.50 -0.88 6.15
CA LYS A 52 -10.84 -0.34 6.33
C LYS A 52 -10.78 1.19 6.41
N GLY A 53 -11.47 1.86 5.48
CA GLY A 53 -11.46 3.32 5.34
C GLY A 53 -10.48 3.84 4.28
N ASP A 54 -9.62 2.96 3.74
CA ASP A 54 -8.80 3.19 2.56
C ASP A 54 -9.46 2.52 1.33
N GLN A 55 -8.99 2.83 0.12
CA GLN A 55 -9.42 2.14 -1.10
C GLN A 55 -8.50 0.96 -1.39
N VAL A 56 -9.07 -0.23 -1.63
CA VAL A 56 -8.34 -1.44 -2.02
C VAL A 56 -8.86 -1.93 -3.36
N ASP A 57 -8.01 -1.91 -4.38
CA ASP A 57 -8.30 -2.51 -5.67
C ASP A 57 -7.58 -3.84 -5.80
N ILE A 58 -8.30 -4.89 -6.20
CA ILE A 58 -7.80 -6.26 -6.24
C ILE A 58 -7.83 -6.76 -7.69
N ALA A 59 -6.70 -7.28 -8.14
CA ALA A 59 -6.57 -8.04 -9.38
C ALA A 59 -6.22 -9.49 -9.05
N VAL A 60 -6.89 -10.43 -9.72
CA VAL A 60 -6.61 -11.87 -9.60
C VAL A 60 -5.86 -12.44 -10.80
N THR A 61 -5.63 -11.61 -11.83
CA THR A 61 -4.88 -12.00 -13.04
C THR A 61 -3.91 -10.89 -13.45
N VAL A 62 -2.90 -11.25 -14.25
CA VAL A 62 -1.90 -10.34 -14.80
C VAL A 62 -2.54 -9.26 -15.68
N GLU A 63 -3.49 -9.63 -16.54
CA GLU A 63 -4.15 -8.69 -17.46
C GLU A 63 -4.93 -7.63 -16.68
N ARG A 64 -5.65 -8.04 -15.63
CA ARG A 64 -6.40 -7.11 -14.80
C ARG A 64 -5.46 -6.20 -14.01
N ALA A 65 -4.34 -6.74 -13.53
CA ALA A 65 -3.31 -5.97 -12.85
C ALA A 65 -2.70 -4.89 -13.74
N LEU A 66 -2.30 -5.24 -14.97
CA LEU A 66 -1.76 -4.29 -15.95
C LEU A 66 -2.76 -3.18 -16.25
N GLN A 67 -4.04 -3.51 -16.47
CA GLN A 67 -5.09 -2.53 -16.69
C GLN A 67 -5.23 -1.57 -15.49
N MET A 68 -5.26 -2.10 -14.28
CA MET A 68 -5.43 -1.29 -13.07
C MET A 68 -4.21 -0.40 -12.79
N LEU A 69 -2.99 -0.93 -12.92
CA LEU A 69 -1.74 -0.23 -12.66
C LEU A 69 -1.40 0.84 -13.72
N SER A 70 -1.90 0.69 -14.94
CA SER A 70 -1.73 1.69 -16.01
C SER A 70 -2.73 2.84 -15.94
N THR A 71 -3.88 2.65 -15.27
CA THR A 71 -4.98 3.62 -15.27
C THR A 71 -5.15 4.39 -13.96
N ASN A 72 -4.56 3.89 -12.88
CA ASN A 72 -4.73 4.45 -11.53
C ASN A 72 -3.37 4.79 -10.91
N ALA A 73 -3.38 5.48 -9.77
CA ALA A 73 -2.19 5.69 -8.94
C ALA A 73 -2.42 5.09 -7.56
N TYR A 74 -1.41 4.41 -7.03
CA TYR A 74 -1.48 3.71 -5.74
C TYR A 74 -0.37 4.18 -4.81
N ASP A 75 -0.66 4.24 -3.51
CA ASP A 75 0.35 4.52 -2.49
C ASP A 75 1.15 3.26 -2.15
N ALA A 76 0.48 2.11 -2.18
CA ALA A 76 1.06 0.80 -1.93
C ALA A 76 0.59 -0.26 -2.92
N ILE A 77 1.52 -1.14 -3.28
CA ILE A 77 1.32 -2.25 -4.20
C ILE A 77 1.75 -3.53 -3.49
N PHE A 78 0.83 -4.49 -3.41
CA PHE A 78 1.06 -5.81 -2.83
C PHE A 78 0.99 -6.85 -3.94
N LEU A 79 2.05 -7.65 -4.09
CA LEU A 79 2.16 -8.65 -5.15
C LEU A 79 2.32 -10.06 -4.57
N ASP A 80 1.37 -10.94 -4.83
CA ASP A 80 1.59 -12.37 -4.74
C ASP A 80 2.32 -12.86 -6.00
N HIS A 81 3.19 -13.85 -5.84
CA HIS A 81 3.89 -14.47 -6.95
C HIS A 81 2.99 -15.49 -7.65
N ASP A 82 2.31 -16.35 -6.89
CA ASP A 82 1.56 -17.47 -7.45
C ASP A 82 0.09 -17.07 -7.59
N LEU A 83 -0.42 -16.99 -8.83
CA LEU A 83 -1.79 -16.52 -9.11
C LEU A 83 -2.76 -17.63 -9.55
N HIS A 84 -2.28 -18.87 -9.69
CA HIS A 84 -3.14 -20.01 -9.97
C HIS A 84 -2.57 -21.32 -9.37
N PRO A 85 -3.45 -22.25 -8.92
CA PRO A 85 -3.05 -23.56 -8.40
C PRO A 85 -2.25 -24.44 -9.37
N GLU A 86 -2.41 -24.23 -10.67
CA GLU A 86 -1.78 -25.04 -11.71
C GLU A 86 -0.28 -24.73 -11.86
N HIS A 87 0.18 -23.57 -11.39
CA HIS A 87 1.61 -23.20 -11.40
C HIS A 87 2.43 -23.87 -10.29
N TYR A 88 1.79 -24.53 -9.31
CA TYR A 88 2.51 -25.24 -8.25
C TYR A 88 3.23 -26.50 -8.76
N HIS A 89 2.87 -27.01 -9.95
CA HIS A 89 3.34 -28.31 -10.48
C HIS A 89 3.80 -28.27 -11.95
N ALA A 90 3.92 -27.09 -12.56
CA ALA A 90 4.33 -26.99 -13.97
C ALA A 90 5.84 -27.29 -14.14
N PRO A 91 6.24 -28.09 -15.16
CA PRO A 91 7.64 -28.45 -15.41
C PRO A 91 8.49 -27.29 -15.97
N SER A 92 7.85 -26.18 -16.38
CA SER A 92 8.51 -24.94 -16.81
C SER A 92 7.98 -23.75 -16.02
N SER A 93 8.86 -22.80 -15.70
CA SER A 93 8.49 -21.53 -15.08
C SER A 93 7.64 -20.70 -16.04
N ASP A 94 6.33 -20.79 -15.93
CA ASP A 94 5.41 -19.90 -16.64
C ASP A 94 5.35 -18.55 -15.92
N ASP A 95 6.42 -17.78 -16.10
CA ASP A 95 6.60 -16.48 -15.50
C ASP A 95 5.56 -15.45 -15.97
N GLU A 96 4.98 -15.63 -17.17
CA GLU A 96 4.05 -14.69 -17.81
C GLU A 96 2.71 -14.58 -17.07
N ARG A 97 2.27 -15.65 -16.41
CA ARG A 97 0.99 -15.71 -15.68
C ARG A 97 1.15 -15.56 -14.16
N THR A 98 2.34 -15.17 -13.70
CA THR A 98 2.65 -14.99 -12.28
C THR A 98 2.78 -13.51 -11.92
N GLY A 99 2.89 -13.22 -10.62
CA GLY A 99 3.26 -11.89 -10.15
C GLY A 99 4.61 -11.40 -10.68
N TYR A 100 5.49 -12.30 -11.12
CA TYR A 100 6.77 -11.94 -11.73
C TYR A 100 6.60 -11.13 -13.02
N ALA A 101 5.58 -11.43 -13.85
CA ALA A 101 5.25 -10.62 -15.03
C ALA A 101 4.95 -9.16 -14.65
N ILE A 102 4.22 -8.94 -13.55
CA ILE A 102 3.91 -7.59 -13.05
C ILE A 102 5.14 -6.89 -12.49
N ALA A 103 6.02 -7.62 -11.80
CA ALA A 103 7.29 -7.07 -11.35
C ALA A 103 8.17 -6.61 -12.52
N LEU A 104 8.30 -7.44 -13.57
CA LEU A 104 9.03 -7.08 -14.79
C LEU A 104 8.41 -5.86 -15.49
N TRP A 105 7.09 -5.80 -15.61
CA TRP A 105 6.42 -4.67 -16.22
C TRP A 105 6.62 -3.38 -15.43
N LEU A 106 6.49 -3.41 -14.09
CA LEU A 106 6.77 -2.25 -13.23
C LEU A 106 8.25 -1.82 -13.32
N ALA A 107 9.18 -2.76 -13.45
CA ALA A 107 10.60 -2.48 -13.62
C ALA A 107 10.90 -1.81 -14.99
N ALA A 108 10.22 -2.24 -16.05
CA ALA A 108 10.35 -1.69 -17.39
C ALA A 108 9.67 -0.32 -17.58
N ASN A 109 8.75 0.06 -16.69
CA ASN A 109 7.98 1.32 -16.74
C ASN A 109 8.18 2.14 -15.45
N PRO A 110 9.39 2.63 -15.16
CA PRO A 110 9.76 3.23 -13.87
C PRO A 110 9.00 4.54 -13.55
N GLU A 111 8.44 5.21 -14.54
CA GLU A 111 7.56 6.37 -14.39
C GLU A 111 6.17 6.01 -13.84
N VAL A 112 5.70 4.80 -14.11
CA VAL A 112 4.40 4.31 -13.63
C VAL A 112 4.52 3.89 -12.17
N GLN A 113 3.59 4.35 -11.31
CA GLN A 113 3.60 4.04 -9.87
C GLN A 113 4.91 4.46 -9.16
N ARG A 114 5.60 5.50 -9.65
CA ARG A 114 6.95 5.88 -9.18
C ARG A 114 7.06 6.07 -7.67
N ALA A 115 6.03 6.64 -7.04
CA ALA A 115 6.02 6.91 -5.60
C ALA A 115 5.54 5.72 -4.75
N SER A 116 5.05 4.66 -5.38
CA SER A 116 4.43 3.55 -4.69
C SER A 116 5.46 2.67 -4.00
N THR A 117 5.10 2.21 -2.81
CA THR A 117 5.88 1.19 -2.09
C THR A 117 5.41 -0.18 -2.52
N ILE A 118 6.33 -1.07 -2.88
CA ILE A 118 6.00 -2.41 -3.36
C ILE A 118 6.35 -3.45 -2.29
N MET A 119 5.39 -4.30 -1.94
CA MET A 119 5.57 -5.42 -1.02
C MET A 119 5.21 -6.73 -1.72
N VAL A 120 6.20 -7.61 -1.90
CA VAL A 120 5.99 -8.95 -2.44
C VAL A 120 5.63 -9.89 -1.29
N HIS A 121 4.49 -10.57 -1.34
CA HIS A 121 3.93 -11.31 -0.21
C HIS A 121 3.59 -12.78 -0.47
N THR A 122 4.45 -13.47 -1.21
CA THR A 122 4.32 -14.90 -1.50
C THR A 122 4.96 -15.81 -0.43
N ARG A 123 4.58 -17.09 -0.45
CA ARG A 123 5.30 -18.18 0.24
C ARG A 123 6.46 -18.74 -0.60
N ASN A 124 6.49 -18.48 -1.89
CA ASN A 124 7.58 -18.86 -2.79
C ASN A 124 8.74 -17.86 -2.62
N ALA A 125 9.67 -18.17 -1.73
CA ALA A 125 10.80 -17.28 -1.42
C ALA A 125 11.67 -17.02 -2.66
N ASP A 126 11.91 -18.03 -3.50
CA ASP A 126 12.72 -17.88 -4.71
C ASP A 126 12.04 -16.95 -5.72
N GLY A 127 10.74 -17.14 -5.95
CA GLY A 127 9.91 -16.25 -6.76
C GLY A 127 9.92 -14.82 -6.22
N ALA A 128 9.81 -14.65 -4.91
CA ALA A 128 9.86 -13.33 -4.27
C ALA A 128 11.20 -12.63 -4.48
N MET A 129 12.31 -13.35 -4.31
CA MET A 129 13.66 -12.79 -4.47
C MET A 129 13.89 -12.31 -5.90
N ARG A 130 13.47 -13.10 -6.91
CA ARG A 130 13.52 -12.70 -8.32
C ARG A 130 12.73 -11.41 -8.57
N MET A 131 11.49 -11.34 -8.08
CA MET A 131 10.65 -10.14 -8.21
C MET A 131 11.27 -8.91 -7.57
N VAL A 132 11.74 -9.03 -6.33
CA VAL A 132 12.33 -7.91 -5.59
C VAL A 132 13.64 -7.46 -6.22
N GLU A 133 14.46 -8.38 -6.69
CA GLU A 133 15.71 -8.07 -7.38
C GLU A 133 15.45 -7.24 -8.65
N GLU A 134 14.52 -7.66 -9.51
CA GLU A 134 14.17 -6.92 -10.73
C GLU A 134 13.62 -5.52 -10.42
N LEU A 135 12.71 -5.41 -9.45
CA LEU A 135 12.17 -4.12 -9.03
C LEU A 135 13.26 -3.19 -8.48
N ARG A 136 14.15 -3.69 -7.63
CA ARG A 136 15.24 -2.88 -7.04
C ARG A 136 16.28 -2.49 -8.09
N ARG A 137 16.61 -3.36 -9.05
CA ARG A 137 17.48 -3.03 -10.19
C ARG A 137 16.93 -1.86 -11.01
N ALA A 138 15.62 -1.76 -11.14
CA ALA A 138 14.94 -0.62 -11.76
C ALA A 138 14.79 0.62 -10.83
N GLY A 139 15.42 0.62 -9.66
CA GLY A 139 15.39 1.74 -8.71
C GLY A 139 14.08 1.86 -7.91
N ARG A 140 13.28 0.80 -7.83
CA ARG A 140 12.01 0.79 -7.10
C ARG A 140 12.20 0.44 -5.62
N THR A 141 11.38 1.04 -4.76
CA THR A 141 11.27 0.65 -3.34
C THR A 141 10.44 -0.62 -3.22
N ALA A 142 11.11 -1.78 -3.19
CA ALA A 142 10.47 -3.08 -3.09
C ALA A 142 11.04 -3.91 -1.94
N ASP A 143 10.17 -4.60 -1.20
CA ASP A 143 10.55 -5.52 -0.13
C ASP A 143 9.80 -6.85 -0.23
N TYR A 144 10.48 -7.93 0.14
CA TYR A 144 9.85 -9.23 0.37
C TYR A 144 9.34 -9.29 1.81
N VAL A 145 8.05 -9.58 1.97
CA VAL A 145 7.40 -9.73 3.27
C VAL A 145 6.40 -10.89 3.20
N PRO A 146 6.74 -12.07 3.76
CA PRO A 146 5.81 -13.19 3.79
C PRO A 146 4.44 -12.77 4.34
N PHE A 147 3.34 -13.27 3.75
CA PHE A 147 1.99 -12.86 4.16
C PHE A 147 1.73 -12.88 5.69
N PRO A 148 2.17 -13.90 6.47
CA PRO A 148 2.00 -13.89 7.93
C PRO A 148 2.65 -12.70 8.64
N MET A 149 3.73 -12.14 8.09
CA MET A 149 4.48 -11.01 8.66
C MET A 149 3.98 -9.65 8.15
N LEU A 150 3.16 -9.66 7.10
CA LEU A 150 2.65 -8.44 6.47
C LEU A 150 1.87 -7.57 7.48
N ALA A 151 1.22 -8.22 8.45
CA ALA A 151 0.47 -7.54 9.48
C ALA A 151 1.31 -6.56 10.31
N GLU A 152 2.52 -6.96 10.69
CA GLU A 152 3.44 -6.15 11.48
C GLU A 152 4.09 -5.08 10.61
N ARG A 153 4.49 -5.44 9.38
CA ARG A 153 5.08 -4.49 8.44
C ARG A 153 4.19 -3.29 8.16
N ILE A 154 2.90 -3.54 7.89
CA ILE A 154 1.92 -2.47 7.63
C ILE A 154 1.75 -1.56 8.85
N LYS A 155 1.79 -2.07 10.08
CA LYS A 155 1.68 -1.20 11.27
C LYS A 155 2.80 -0.17 11.32
N HIS A 156 4.03 -0.56 11.01
CA HIS A 156 5.18 0.35 11.11
C HIS A 156 5.26 1.37 9.98
N TYR A 157 4.76 1.02 8.80
CA TYR A 157 4.92 1.84 7.62
C TYR A 157 3.88 2.96 7.53
N TRP A 158 2.70 2.76 8.12
CA TRP A 158 1.61 3.75 8.14
C TRP A 158 1.37 4.41 9.50
N ALA A 159 2.21 4.15 10.50
CA ALA A 159 2.19 4.81 11.81
C ALA A 159 3.06 6.09 11.87
N ARG A 160 3.59 6.53 10.72
CA ARG A 160 4.44 7.72 10.60
C ARG A 160 3.64 8.94 10.17
#